data_AF-A0A8T4CI31-F1
#
_entry.id   AF-A0A8T4CI31-F1
#
_cell.length_a   1.000
_cell.length_b   1.000
_cell.length_c   1.000
_cell.angle_alpha   90.00
_cell.angle_beta   90.00
_cell.angle_gamma   90.00
#
_symmetry.space_group_name_H-M   'P 1'
#
loop_
_entity.id
_entity.type
_entity.pdbx_description
1 polymer ?
#
loop_
_entity_poly.entity_id
_entity_poly.type
_entity_poly.pdbx_seq_one_letter_code
_entity_poly.pdbx_strand_id
1 'polypeptide(L)'
;MRRYTLIILLIIFASAIYAETKTAEKLNIGSQETVSGKTLTILGAAADGSVKVDVDGKKGVVIYGDYAREINGMRLLITNYTYIDETFVHITMEITVEASCGDGVCDTNLSESSESCCTDCGCTTGTCINNICKIAECEEDNDCDDDNKCTTDTCNA
;
A
#
# COMPACT_ATOMS: atom_id res chain seq x y z
N MET A 1 7.73 14.90 -47.83
CA MET A 1 6.94 14.47 -46.66
C MET A 1 7.56 13.22 -45.99
N ARG A 2 8.79 13.33 -45.44
CA ARG A 2 9.51 12.15 -44.90
C ARG A 2 10.44 12.47 -43.70
N ARG A 3 10.28 13.64 -43.08
CA ARG A 3 11.16 14.13 -42.01
C ARG A 3 10.48 14.37 -40.65
N TYR A 4 9.17 14.16 -40.55
CA TYR A 4 8.43 14.39 -39.29
C TYR A 4 8.14 13.10 -38.50
N THR A 5 8.39 11.93 -39.06
CA THR A 5 8.09 10.64 -38.42
C THR A 5 9.08 10.25 -37.31
N LEU A 6 10.20 10.97 -37.16
CA LEU A 6 11.27 10.65 -36.22
C LEU A 6 11.23 11.47 -34.91
N ILE A 7 10.40 12.51 -34.84
CA ILE A 7 10.28 13.36 -33.63
C ILE A 7 9.14 12.87 -32.72
N ILE A 8 8.16 12.15 -33.27
CA ILE A 8 7.02 11.60 -32.49
C ILE A 8 7.41 10.34 -31.70
N LEU A 9 8.54 9.69 -32.05
CA LEU A 9 9.03 8.49 -31.37
C LEU A 9 9.98 8.78 -30.19
N LEU A 10 10.21 10.06 -29.87
CA LEU A 10 11.08 10.52 -28.78
C LEU A 10 10.29 11.16 -27.62
N ILE A 11 8.95 11.02 -27.65
CA ILE A 11 8.11 11.05 -26.45
C ILE A 11 7.99 9.60 -25.99
N ILE A 12 9.14 8.99 -25.72
CA ILE A 12 9.22 7.74 -24.99
C ILE A 12 8.76 8.12 -23.59
N PHE A 13 7.52 7.75 -23.30
CA PHE A 13 7.00 7.37 -21.99
C PHE A 13 8.10 7.37 -20.92
N ALA A 14 8.35 8.55 -20.34
CA ALA A 14 8.80 8.61 -18.98
C ALA A 14 7.54 8.41 -18.13
N SER A 15 6.99 7.19 -18.14
CA SER A 15 6.17 6.74 -17.03
C SER A 15 7.13 6.71 -15.86
N ALA A 16 7.12 7.80 -15.09
CA ALA A 16 7.89 7.88 -13.87
C ALA A 16 7.28 6.83 -12.94
N ILE A 17 8.00 5.74 -12.72
CA ILE A 17 7.69 4.79 -11.65
C ILE A 17 7.80 5.60 -10.36
N TYR A 18 6.66 5.97 -9.79
CA TYR A 18 6.61 6.68 -8.51
C TYR A 18 6.64 5.64 -7.40
N ALA A 19 7.85 5.21 -7.02
CA ALA A 19 8.02 4.49 -5.76
C ALA A 19 7.90 5.49 -4.61
N GLU A 20 6.90 5.32 -3.75
CA GLU A 20 6.82 6.07 -2.50
C GLU A 20 7.62 5.31 -1.44
N THR A 21 8.73 5.91 -1.00
CA THR A 21 9.51 5.40 0.13
C THR A 21 9.19 6.22 1.37
N LYS A 22 8.74 5.56 2.43
CA LYS A 22 8.54 6.15 3.75
C LYS A 22 9.43 5.41 4.75
N THR A 23 10.26 6.16 5.46
CA THR A 23 10.97 5.63 6.63
C THR A 23 10.06 5.79 7.83
N ALA A 24 9.63 4.67 8.41
CA ALA A 24 8.89 4.67 9.65
C ALA A 24 9.86 4.58 10.82
N GLU A 25 9.86 5.60 11.68
CA GLU A 25 10.68 5.64 12.88
C GLU A 25 9.86 5.25 14.11
N LYS A 26 10.37 4.27 14.87
CA LYS A 26 9.83 3.82 16.18
C LYS A 26 8.45 3.19 16.11
N LEU A 27 8.35 2.07 15.42
CA LEU A 27 7.16 1.22 15.47
C LEU A 27 7.17 0.35 16.72
N ASN A 28 6.06 0.38 17.46
CA ASN A 28 5.81 -0.46 18.63
C ASN A 28 4.92 -1.64 18.24
N ILE A 29 4.89 -2.69 19.06
CA ILE A 29 3.94 -3.78 18.84
C ILE A 29 2.51 -3.22 18.95
N GLY A 30 1.67 -3.55 17.98
CA GLY A 30 0.32 -3.02 17.82
C GLY A 30 0.22 -1.68 17.09
N SER A 31 1.34 -1.01 16.78
CA SER A 31 1.30 0.21 15.98
C SER A 31 0.92 -0.09 14.54
N GLN A 32 0.23 0.86 13.92
CA GLN A 32 -0.14 0.82 12.51
C GLN A 32 0.50 2.01 11.78
N GLU A 33 0.96 1.77 10.56
CA GLU A 33 1.41 2.81 9.64
C GLU A 33 0.71 2.64 8.31
N THR A 34 0.22 3.76 7.77
CA THR A 34 -0.31 3.77 6.40
C THR A 34 0.74 4.37 5.47
N VAL A 35 1.04 3.65 4.39
CA VAL A 35 1.96 4.06 3.32
C VAL A 35 1.31 3.76 1.99
N SER A 36 1.09 4.77 1.16
CA SER A 36 0.45 4.63 -0.16
C SER A 36 -0.89 3.87 -0.11
N GLY A 37 -1.70 4.12 0.91
CA GLY A 37 -2.99 3.46 1.13
C GLY A 37 -2.92 2.09 1.82
N LYS A 38 -1.76 1.44 1.86
CA LYS A 38 -1.59 0.15 2.54
C LYS A 38 -1.34 0.35 4.03
N THR A 39 -2.00 -0.45 4.86
CA THR A 39 -1.84 -0.41 6.32
C THR A 39 -0.93 -1.55 6.77
N LEU A 40 0.26 -1.16 7.25
CA LEU A 40 1.20 -2.03 7.95
C LEU A 40 0.88 -2.04 9.45
N THR A 41 0.70 -3.23 10.03
CA THR A 41 0.56 -3.42 11.47
C THR A 41 1.70 -4.28 12.01
N ILE A 42 2.33 -3.87 13.10
CA ILE A 42 3.33 -4.70 13.79
C ILE A 42 2.61 -5.63 14.76
N LEU A 43 2.65 -6.93 14.50
CA LEU A 43 1.97 -7.94 15.32
C LEU A 43 2.82 -8.44 16.49
N GLY A 44 4.15 -8.38 16.36
CA GLY A 44 5.08 -8.82 17.39
C GLY A 44 6.51 -8.87 16.88
N ALA A 45 7.45 -9.03 17.79
CA ALA A 45 8.85 -9.26 17.45
C ALA A 45 9.49 -10.26 18.42
N ALA A 46 10.60 -10.87 18.01
CA ALA A 46 11.34 -11.82 18.84
C ALA A 46 12.83 -11.47 18.88
N ALA A 47 13.52 -11.95 19.93
CA ALA A 47 14.91 -11.64 20.22
C ALA A 47 15.91 -12.02 19.10
N ASP A 48 15.50 -12.85 18.14
CA ASP A 48 16.28 -13.20 16.95
C ASP A 48 16.23 -12.12 15.84
N GLY A 49 15.53 -11.00 16.08
CA GLY A 49 15.34 -9.93 15.11
C GLY A 49 14.20 -10.17 14.14
N SER A 50 13.39 -11.22 14.33
CA SER A 50 12.19 -11.43 13.53
C SER A 50 11.05 -10.51 13.99
N VAL A 51 10.37 -9.89 13.02
CA VAL A 51 9.22 -9.02 13.23
C VAL A 51 8.04 -9.59 12.44
N LYS A 52 6.97 -9.93 13.15
CA LYS A 52 5.69 -10.36 12.57
C LYS A 52 4.91 -9.12 12.19
N VAL A 53 4.46 -9.08 10.95
CA VAL A 53 3.71 -7.94 10.40
C VAL A 53 2.43 -8.41 9.73
N ASP A 54 1.49 -7.49 9.60
CA ASP A 54 0.26 -7.62 8.82
C ASP A 54 0.19 -6.45 7.83
N VAL A 55 0.03 -6.74 6.54
CA VAL A 55 -0.18 -5.73 5.50
C VAL A 55 -1.55 -5.99 4.87
N ASP A 56 -2.53 -5.16 5.20
CA ASP A 56 -3.93 -5.29 4.75
C ASP A 56 -4.55 -6.70 4.96
N GLY A 57 -4.27 -7.34 6.10
CA GLY A 57 -4.75 -8.69 6.44
C GLY A 57 -3.82 -9.82 5.97
N LYS A 58 -2.75 -9.53 5.23
CA LYS A 58 -1.73 -10.51 4.82
C LYS A 58 -0.56 -10.49 5.79
N LYS A 59 -0.41 -11.60 6.53
CA LYS A 59 0.63 -11.76 7.55
C LYS A 59 1.95 -12.21 6.94
N GLY A 60 3.06 -11.70 7.48
CA GLY A 60 4.40 -12.18 7.14
C GLY A 60 5.43 -11.90 8.23
N VAL A 61 6.68 -12.27 7.95
CA VAL A 61 7.82 -12.11 8.86
C VAL A 61 8.97 -11.44 8.11
N VAL A 62 9.49 -10.38 8.70
CA VAL A 62 10.68 -9.66 8.23
C VAL A 62 11.79 -9.86 9.26
N ILE A 63 13.02 -10.12 8.82
CA ILE A 63 14.15 -10.44 9.70
C ILE A 63 15.16 -9.30 9.63
N TYR A 64 15.59 -8.80 10.80
CA TYR A 64 16.63 -7.78 10.87
C TYR A 64 17.96 -8.26 10.27
N GLY A 65 18.57 -7.42 9.44
CA GLY A 65 19.82 -7.72 8.74
C GLY A 65 19.67 -8.62 7.50
N ASP A 66 18.45 -9.07 7.19
CA ASP A 66 18.14 -9.77 5.95
C ASP A 66 17.78 -8.78 4.82
N TYR A 67 17.60 -9.30 3.61
CA TYR A 67 17.11 -8.54 2.47
C TYR A 67 15.67 -8.07 2.68
N ALA A 68 15.29 -7.03 1.94
CA ALA A 68 13.93 -6.52 2.00
C ALA A 68 12.91 -7.61 1.61
N ARG A 69 11.83 -7.70 2.37
CA ARG A 69 10.78 -8.69 2.19
C ARG A 69 9.55 -8.01 1.57
N GLU A 70 9.01 -8.58 0.51
CA GLU A 70 7.73 -8.13 -0.04
C GLU A 70 6.57 -8.86 0.66
N ILE A 71 5.60 -8.09 1.13
CA ILE A 71 4.35 -8.57 1.71
C ILE A 71 3.22 -7.70 1.15
N ASN A 72 2.36 -8.31 0.32
CA ASN A 72 1.19 -7.65 -0.27
C ASN A 72 1.52 -6.34 -1.02
N GLY A 73 2.57 -6.34 -1.84
CA GLY A 73 3.03 -5.16 -2.60
C GLY A 73 3.78 -4.10 -1.78
N MET A 74 4.02 -4.35 -0.50
CA MET A 74 4.86 -3.51 0.36
C MET A 74 6.21 -4.18 0.57
N ARG A 75 7.30 -3.50 0.20
CA ARG A 75 8.67 -3.96 0.43
C ARG A 75 9.17 -3.38 1.75
N LEU A 76 9.50 -4.27 2.68
CA LEU A 76 9.85 -3.95 4.05
C LEU A 76 11.31 -4.30 4.33
N LEU A 77 12.08 -3.34 4.83
CA LEU A 77 13.46 -3.53 5.26
C LEU A 77 13.65 -2.98 6.68
N ILE A 78 14.05 -3.82 7.62
CA ILE A 78 14.36 -3.38 8.98
C ILE A 78 15.77 -2.83 9.00
N THR A 79 15.91 -1.52 9.17
CA THR A 79 17.21 -0.82 9.19
C THR A 79 17.78 -0.70 10.60
N ASN A 80 16.93 -0.70 11.62
CA ASN A 80 17.34 -0.74 13.02
C ASN A 80 16.35 -1.57 13.85
N TYR A 81 16.89 -2.32 14.81
CA TYR A 81 16.13 -3.19 15.68
C TYR A 81 16.74 -3.19 17.09
N THR A 82 15.94 -2.87 18.10
CA THR A 82 16.31 -2.99 19.51
C THR A 82 15.22 -3.74 20.25
N TYR A 83 15.56 -4.92 20.80
CA TYR A 83 14.68 -5.74 21.62
C TYR A 83 15.06 -5.60 23.09
N ILE A 84 14.10 -5.20 23.92
CA ILE A 84 14.27 -5.15 25.38
C ILE A 84 13.50 -6.30 26.01
N ASP A 85 12.20 -6.40 25.70
CA ASP A 85 11.32 -7.47 26.12
C ASP A 85 10.14 -7.62 25.13
N GLU A 86 9.18 -8.50 25.44
CA GLU A 86 8.01 -8.78 24.57
C GLU A 86 7.06 -7.58 24.41
N THR A 87 7.23 -6.51 25.19
CA THR A 87 6.37 -5.32 25.19
C THR A 87 7.08 -4.06 24.67
N PHE A 88 8.40 -3.99 24.82
CA PHE A 88 9.23 -2.87 24.40
C PHE A 88 10.22 -3.30 23.32
N VAL A 89 9.86 -2.98 22.09
CA VAL A 89 10.70 -3.17 20.92
C VAL A 89 10.75 -1.86 20.15
N HIS A 90 11.95 -1.38 19.83
CA HIS A 90 12.13 -0.26 18.92
C HIS A 90 12.53 -0.80 17.56
N ILE A 91 11.65 -0.57 16.57
CA ILE A 91 11.86 -0.99 15.20
C ILE A 91 11.90 0.27 14.34
N THR A 92 12.98 0.42 13.55
CA THR A 92 13.03 1.37 12.44
C THR A 92 12.99 0.57 11.16
N MET A 93 12.03 0.91 10.31
CA MET A 93 11.76 0.19 9.07
C MET A 93 11.75 1.18 7.90
N GLU A 94 12.47 0.82 6.84
CA GLU A 94 12.29 1.42 5.53
C GLU A 94 11.16 0.67 4.83
N ILE A 95 10.10 1.42 4.53
CA ILE A 95 8.91 0.91 3.87
C ILE A 95 8.90 1.50 2.47
N THR A 96 9.04 0.66 1.46
CA THR A 96 8.88 1.07 0.06
C THR A 96 7.62 0.42 -0.46
N VAL A 97 6.66 1.21 -0.93
CA VAL A 97 5.55 0.69 -1.71
C VAL A 97 5.89 0.93 -3.17
N GLU A 98 6.28 -0.14 -3.87
CA GLU A 98 6.45 -0.14 -5.33
C GLU A 98 5.10 -0.48 -5.96
N ALA A 99 4.14 0.43 -5.83
CA ALA A 99 2.92 0.35 -6.62
C ALA A 99 3.07 1.40 -7.73
N SER A 100 3.21 0.96 -8.99
CA SER A 100 3.23 1.86 -10.15
C SER A 100 1.82 2.31 -10.50
N CYS A 101 1.04 2.74 -9.50
CA CYS A 101 -0.33 3.12 -9.72
C CYS A 101 -0.48 4.50 -10.34
N GLY A 102 -1.30 4.58 -11.38
CA GLY A 102 -1.64 5.77 -12.14
C GLY A 102 -0.99 5.86 -13.51
N ASP A 103 -0.41 4.78 -14.05
CA ASP A 103 0.14 4.77 -15.42
C ASP A 103 -0.90 4.37 -16.49
N GLY A 104 -2.10 3.95 -16.06
CA GLY A 104 -3.20 3.52 -16.88
C GLY A 104 -3.10 2.08 -17.40
N VAL A 105 -2.11 1.29 -16.95
CA VAL A 105 -1.87 -0.09 -17.35
C VAL A 105 -1.76 -0.98 -16.12
N CYS A 106 -2.70 -1.91 -15.95
CA CYS A 106 -2.61 -2.93 -14.91
C CYS A 106 -1.47 -3.94 -15.20
N ASP A 107 -0.29 -3.73 -14.64
CA ASP A 107 0.87 -4.61 -14.83
C ASP A 107 1.00 -5.66 -13.72
N THR A 108 0.50 -6.86 -13.99
CA THR A 108 0.60 -7.99 -13.06
C THR A 108 2.05 -8.42 -12.76
N ASN A 109 3.03 -8.04 -13.58
CA ASN A 109 4.45 -8.34 -13.31
C ASN A 109 5.04 -7.43 -12.22
N LEU A 110 4.39 -6.29 -11.96
CA LEU A 110 4.71 -5.36 -10.88
C LEU A 110 3.79 -5.55 -9.67
N SER A 111 3.15 -6.71 -9.56
CA SER A 111 2.21 -7.04 -8.48
C SER A 111 0.98 -6.10 -8.42
N GLU A 112 0.60 -5.50 -9.55
CA GLU A 112 -0.64 -4.74 -9.65
C GLU A 112 -1.84 -5.67 -9.81
N SER A 113 -2.85 -5.44 -8.96
CA SER A 113 -4.14 -6.10 -9.00
C SER A 113 -5.23 -5.07 -8.69
N SER A 114 -6.50 -5.47 -8.80
CA SER A 114 -7.60 -4.63 -8.31
C SER A 114 -7.48 -4.32 -6.81
N GLU A 115 -6.78 -5.15 -6.02
CA GLU A 115 -6.58 -4.90 -4.59
C GLU A 115 -5.38 -4.01 -4.27
N SER A 116 -4.32 -4.06 -5.08
CA SER A 116 -3.09 -3.27 -4.85
C SER A 116 -3.06 -1.97 -5.65
N CYS A 117 -3.80 -1.89 -6.76
CA CYS A 117 -3.69 -0.83 -7.74
C CYS A 117 -4.98 -0.59 -8.53
N CYS A 118 -6.06 -0.28 -7.84
CA CYS A 118 -7.35 -0.13 -8.51
C CYS A 118 -7.43 1.04 -9.51
N THR A 119 -6.49 1.99 -9.47
CA THR A 119 -6.47 3.11 -10.41
C THR A 119 -6.18 2.61 -11.83
N ASP A 120 -5.33 1.60 -11.97
CA ASP A 120 -4.97 1.04 -13.27
C ASP A 120 -5.67 -0.29 -13.55
N CYS A 121 -5.85 -1.12 -12.52
CA CYS A 121 -6.51 -2.42 -12.62
C CYS A 121 -8.03 -2.38 -12.53
N GLY A 122 -8.59 -1.24 -12.14
CA GLY A 122 -10.01 -1.11 -11.83
C GLY A 122 -10.41 -1.90 -10.58
N CYS A 123 -11.66 -1.71 -10.16
CA CYS A 123 -12.24 -2.47 -9.06
C CYS A 123 -13.15 -3.59 -9.59
N THR A 124 -12.97 -4.79 -9.05
CA THR A 124 -13.93 -5.89 -9.25
C THR A 124 -15.28 -5.55 -8.60
N THR A 125 -15.23 -4.89 -7.44
CA THR A 125 -16.39 -4.38 -6.69
C THR A 125 -16.03 -3.06 -6.02
N GLY A 126 -16.97 -2.11 -5.99
CA GLY A 126 -16.78 -0.81 -5.35
C GLY A 126 -16.11 0.25 -6.23
N THR A 127 -15.64 1.32 -5.60
CA THR A 127 -14.97 2.46 -6.23
C THR A 127 -13.51 2.51 -5.80
N CYS A 128 -12.65 2.89 -6.73
CA CYS A 128 -11.23 3.10 -6.44
C CYS A 128 -11.02 4.41 -5.66
N ILE A 129 -10.54 4.33 -4.42
CA ILE A 129 -10.22 5.49 -3.58
C ILE A 129 -8.80 5.30 -3.03
N ASN A 130 -7.88 6.21 -3.37
CA ASN A 130 -6.47 6.14 -2.98
C ASN A 130 -5.82 4.78 -3.31
N ASN A 131 -6.03 4.26 -4.53
CA ASN A 131 -5.53 2.96 -5.01
C ASN A 131 -6.08 1.72 -4.28
N ILE A 132 -7.13 1.87 -3.46
CA ILE A 132 -7.83 0.77 -2.80
C ILE A 132 -9.27 0.68 -3.30
N CYS A 133 -9.73 -0.53 -3.61
CA CYS A 133 -11.14 -0.75 -3.87
C CYS A 133 -11.94 -0.68 -2.57
N LYS A 134 -12.78 0.35 -2.47
CA LYS A 134 -13.74 0.48 -1.38
C LYS A 134 -15.14 0.23 -1.93
N ILE A 135 -15.82 -0.77 -1.38
CA ILE A 135 -17.26 -0.85 -1.52
C ILE A 135 -17.82 0.31 -0.70
N ALA A 136 -18.66 1.14 -1.31
CA ALA A 136 -19.33 2.19 -0.56
C ALA A 136 -20.16 1.50 0.54
N GLU A 137 -19.89 1.83 1.80
CA GLU A 137 -20.70 1.40 2.96
C GLU A 137 -22.05 2.12 2.87
N CYS A 138 -22.90 1.67 1.96
CA CYS A 138 -24.23 2.21 1.72
C CYS A 138 -25.17 1.04 1.39
N GLU A 139 -25.21 0.01 2.23
CA GLU A 139 -26.21 -1.06 2.12
C GLU A 139 -26.96 -1.36 3.43
N GLU A 140 -26.75 -0.59 4.49
CA GLU A 140 -27.61 -0.64 5.69
C GLU A 140 -28.24 0.73 5.97
N ASP A 141 -29.57 0.75 6.15
CA ASP A 141 -30.40 1.93 6.44
C ASP A 141 -29.91 2.78 7.64
N ASN A 142 -28.98 2.25 8.45
CA ASN A 142 -28.49 2.88 9.67
C ASN A 142 -27.33 3.87 9.45
N ASP A 143 -26.76 3.98 8.24
CA ASP A 143 -25.57 4.80 7.96
C ASP A 143 -25.85 5.99 7.02
N CYS A 144 -27.10 6.47 6.95
CA CYS A 144 -27.45 7.76 6.33
C CYS A 144 -26.92 8.93 7.20
N ASP A 145 -25.60 9.02 7.38
CA ASP A 145 -24.92 10.16 8.01
C ASP A 145 -24.79 11.29 6.98
N ASP A 146 -25.52 12.36 7.22
CA ASP A 146 -25.82 13.48 6.32
C ASP A 146 -24.69 14.52 6.21
N ASP A 147 -23.56 14.29 6.87
CA ASP A 147 -22.38 15.17 6.85
C ASP A 147 -21.14 14.55 6.16
N ASN A 148 -21.23 13.33 5.63
CA ASN A 148 -20.09 12.66 5.00
C ASN A 148 -20.02 12.94 3.48
N LYS A 149 -19.01 13.71 3.04
CA LYS A 149 -18.76 14.01 1.62
C LYS A 149 -18.52 12.79 0.71
N CYS A 150 -18.42 11.59 1.28
CA CYS A 150 -18.23 10.34 0.57
C CYS A 150 -19.53 9.55 0.34
N THR A 151 -20.69 10.02 0.81
CA THR A 151 -21.99 9.37 0.58
C THR A 151 -22.81 10.14 -0.46
N THR A 152 -23.65 9.43 -1.21
CA THR A 152 -24.71 10.04 -2.03
C THR A 152 -25.98 10.11 -1.20
N ASP A 153 -26.56 11.30 -1.06
CA ASP A 153 -27.76 11.68 -0.26
C ASP A 153 -29.08 10.95 -0.60
N THR A 154 -29.05 9.80 -1.25
CA THR A 154 -30.25 9.09 -1.69
C THR A 154 -30.28 7.70 -1.11
N CYS A 155 -30.84 7.61 0.11
CA CYS A 155 -31.36 6.36 0.66
C CYS A 155 -32.67 6.06 -0.11
N ASN A 156 -32.67 5.03 -0.98
CA ASN A 156 -33.89 4.61 -1.69
C ASN A 156 -34.79 3.90 -0.68
N ALA A 157 -35.90 4.56 -0.32
CA ALA A 157 -36.99 4.01 0.49
C ALA A 157 -37.73 2.84 -0.20
#